data_AF-A0A952UVU4-F1
#
_entry.id   AF-A0A952UVU4-F1
#
_cell.length_a   1.000
_cell.length_b   1.000
_cell.length_c   1.000
_cell.angle_alpha   90.00
_cell.angle_beta   90.00
_cell.angle_gamma   90.00
#
_symmetry.space_group_name_H-M   'P 1'
#
loop_
_entity.id
_entity.type
_entity.pdbx_description
1 polymer ?
#
loop_
_entity_poly.entity_id
_entity_poly.type
_entity_poly.pdbx_seq_one_letter_code
_entity_poly.pdbx_strand_id
1 'polypeptide(L)'
;MTPRTKQALMLVVAFGLGGVAGAFGMRAVKLDQLNQLMTGPPPEARRRFMLEVLKQRLELTPTQVTQVTEVLERHDKARREAFERCRPEHEAVKAQSAQDIDELLTPAQRTLHQELRRELEARRKEGGPPR
;
A
#
# COMPACT_ATOMS: atom_id res chain seq x y z
N MET A 1 35.97 -26.50 23.16
CA MET A 1 35.67 -25.74 21.91
C MET A 1 36.96 -25.14 21.38
N THR A 2 37.39 -25.50 20.18
CA THR A 2 38.59 -24.93 19.56
C THR A 2 38.31 -23.50 19.08
N PRO A 3 39.29 -22.58 19.06
CA PRO A 3 39.07 -21.17 18.69
C PRO A 3 38.40 -21.01 17.31
N ARG A 4 38.66 -21.94 16.39
CA ARG A 4 38.00 -22.02 15.06
C ARG A 4 36.49 -22.24 15.14
N THR A 5 36.00 -23.09 16.05
CA THR A 5 34.56 -23.29 16.26
C THR A 5 33.86 -22.05 16.82
N LYS A 6 34.56 -21.24 17.63
CA LYS A 6 34.00 -20.00 18.21
C LYS A 6 33.87 -18.88 17.16
N GLN A 7 34.86 -18.77 16.26
CA GLN A 7 34.85 -17.83 15.14
C GLN A 7 33.78 -18.19 14.09
N ALA A 8 33.64 -19.47 13.75
CA ALA A 8 32.60 -19.94 12.85
C ALA A 8 31.19 -19.66 13.42
N LEU A 9 30.99 -19.88 14.71
CA LEU A 9 29.71 -19.60 15.38
C LEU A 9 29.36 -18.09 15.35
N MET A 10 30.34 -17.21 15.58
CA MET A 10 30.11 -15.76 15.50
C MET A 10 29.75 -15.29 14.10
N LEU A 11 30.36 -15.87 13.06
CA LEU A 11 30.01 -15.55 11.67
C LEU A 11 28.59 -15.99 11.32
N VAL A 12 28.19 -17.19 11.74
CA VAL A 12 26.81 -17.69 11.53
C VAL A 12 25.79 -16.82 12.24
N VAL A 13 26.07 -16.38 13.48
CA VAL A 13 25.19 -15.50 14.24
C VAL A 13 25.10 -14.11 13.60
N ALA A 14 26.21 -13.52 13.16
CA ALA A 14 26.23 -12.21 12.50
C ALA A 14 25.48 -12.24 11.16
N PHE A 15 25.70 -13.28 10.34
CA PHE A 15 24.96 -13.46 9.09
C PHE A 15 23.48 -13.77 9.33
N GLY A 16 23.14 -14.53 10.37
CA GLY A 16 21.75 -14.79 10.77
C GLY A 16 21.02 -13.51 11.16
N LEU A 17 21.65 -12.66 11.98
CA LEU A 17 21.12 -11.35 12.36
C LEU A 17 20.98 -10.41 11.16
N GLY A 18 21.98 -10.38 10.28
CA GLY A 18 21.93 -9.61 9.03
C GLY A 18 20.82 -10.09 8.08
N GLY A 19 20.62 -11.40 7.97
CA GLY A 19 19.54 -12.01 7.17
C GLY A 19 18.16 -11.70 7.71
N VAL A 20 17.96 -11.74 9.03
CA VAL A 20 16.70 -11.37 9.68
C VAL A 20 16.42 -9.87 9.50
N ALA A 21 17.40 -9.00 9.75
CA ALA A 21 17.24 -7.56 9.56
C ALA A 21 16.95 -7.21 8.08
N GLY A 22 17.64 -7.86 7.13
CA GLY A 22 17.40 -7.70 5.70
C GLY A 22 16.01 -8.18 5.27
N ALA A 23 15.54 -9.32 5.78
CA ALA A 23 14.20 -9.83 5.51
C ALA A 23 13.10 -8.92 6.08
N PHE A 24 13.29 -8.38 7.29
CA PHE A 24 12.38 -7.41 7.89
C PHE A 24 12.34 -6.09 7.12
N GLY A 25 13.50 -5.54 6.74
CA GLY A 25 13.57 -4.31 5.94
C GLY A 25 12.90 -4.45 4.57
N MET A 26 13.13 -5.58 3.88
CA MET A 26 12.54 -5.83 2.56
C MET A 26 11.02 -6.08 2.63
N ARG A 27 10.54 -6.67 3.73
CA ARG A 27 9.11 -6.84 4.00
C ARG A 27 8.44 -5.51 4.32
N ALA A 28 9.10 -4.61 5.07
CA ALA A 28 8.59 -3.27 5.34
C ALA A 28 8.42 -2.43 4.06
N VAL A 29 9.40 -2.44 3.15
CA VAL A 29 9.31 -1.70 1.88
C VAL A 29 8.22 -2.25 0.95
N LYS A 30 8.10 -3.58 0.83
CA LYS A 30 7.00 -4.19 0.06
C LYS A 30 5.63 -3.88 0.66
N LEU A 31 5.53 -3.86 1.99
CA LEU A 31 4.29 -3.50 2.69
C LEU A 31 3.96 -2.02 2.50
N ASP A 32 4.94 -1.12 2.46
CA ASP A 32 4.72 0.30 2.19
C ASP A 32 4.20 0.55 0.76
N GLN A 33 4.77 -0.14 -0.23
CA GLN A 33 4.28 -0.08 -1.61
C GLN A 33 2.85 -0.65 -1.74
N LEU A 34 2.54 -1.73 -1.02
CA LEU A 34 1.19 -2.29 -0.96
C LEU A 34 0.20 -1.36 -0.24
N ASN A 35 0.68 -0.63 0.78
CA ASN A 35 -0.10 0.35 1.55
C ASN A 35 -0.52 1.54 0.67
N GLN A 36 0.37 2.02 -0.19
CA GLN A 36 0.09 3.08 -1.16
C GLN A 36 -0.94 2.64 -2.22
N LEU A 37 -0.94 1.36 -2.60
CA LEU A 37 -1.92 0.77 -3.53
C LEU A 37 -3.31 0.56 -2.89
N MET A 38 -3.37 0.16 -1.62
CA MET A 38 -4.62 -0.17 -0.92
C MET A 38 -5.40 1.04 -0.42
N THR A 39 -4.71 2.11 -0.05
CA THR A 39 -5.35 3.28 0.61
C THR A 39 -5.74 4.36 -0.39
N GLY A 40 -5.04 4.40 -1.53
CA GLY A 40 -5.16 5.46 -2.51
C GLY A 40 -4.64 6.80 -1.96
N PRO A 41 -3.88 7.59 -2.73
CA PRO A 41 -3.43 8.89 -2.24
C PRO A 41 -4.65 9.81 -1.96
N PRO A 42 -4.56 10.71 -0.96
CA PRO A 42 -5.56 11.76 -0.74
C PRO A 42 -5.92 12.47 -2.05
N PRO A 43 -7.14 13.02 -2.21
CA PRO A 43 -7.58 13.63 -3.48
C PRO A 43 -6.59 14.66 -4.03
N GLU A 44 -6.00 15.48 -3.14
CA GLU A 44 -4.96 16.45 -3.49
C GLU A 44 -3.65 15.79 -3.90
N ALA A 45 -3.20 14.76 -3.17
CA ALA A 45 -2.00 14.00 -3.50
C ALA A 45 -2.15 13.25 -4.83
N ARG A 46 -3.33 12.69 -5.11
CA ARG A 46 -3.68 12.07 -6.40
C ARG A 46 -3.61 13.09 -7.53
N ARG A 47 -4.16 14.28 -7.33
CA ARG A 47 -4.14 15.38 -8.32
C ARG A 47 -2.71 15.83 -8.58
N ARG A 48 -1.91 16.07 -7.53
CA ARG A 48 -0.50 16.46 -7.64
C ARG A 48 0.32 15.39 -8.35
N PHE A 49 0.14 14.13 -7.98
CA PHE A 49 0.81 13.01 -8.66
C PHE A 49 0.45 12.96 -10.15
N MET A 50 -0.83 13.06 -10.49
CA MET A 50 -1.27 13.07 -11.89
C MET A 50 -0.70 14.25 -12.66
N LEU A 51 -0.69 15.45 -12.08
CA LEU A 51 -0.13 16.64 -12.69
C LEU A 51 1.38 16.50 -12.93
N GLU A 52 2.14 15.99 -11.95
CA GLU A 52 3.58 15.76 -12.10
C GLU A 52 3.87 14.72 -13.19
N VAL A 53 3.10 13.63 -13.24
CA VAL A 53 3.23 12.62 -14.31
C VAL A 53 2.96 13.24 -15.68
N LEU A 54 1.89 14.03 -15.83
CA LEU A 54 1.55 14.68 -17.11
C LEU A 54 2.60 15.72 -17.49
N LYS A 55 3.05 16.53 -16.53
CA LYS A 55 4.10 17.53 -16.73
C LYS A 55 5.41 16.89 -17.21
N GLN A 56 5.85 15.82 -16.55
CA GLN A 56 7.10 15.15 -16.89
C GLN A 56 7.03 14.39 -18.21
N ARG A 57 5.93 13.69 -18.48
CA ARG A 57 5.82 12.83 -19.68
C ARG A 57 5.41 13.57 -20.94
N LEU A 58 4.69 14.68 -20.80
CA LEU A 58 4.18 15.47 -21.94
C LEU A 58 4.91 16.82 -22.09
N GLU A 59 5.91 17.08 -21.25
CA GLU A 59 6.72 18.32 -21.27
C GLU A 59 5.84 19.58 -21.30
N LEU A 60 4.85 19.62 -20.40
CA LEU A 60 3.86 20.71 -20.39
C LEU A 60 4.51 22.07 -20.14
N THR A 61 4.16 23.06 -20.97
CA THR A 61 4.53 24.47 -20.76
C THR A 61 3.89 25.02 -19.48
N PRO A 62 4.40 26.12 -18.89
CA PRO A 62 3.82 26.72 -17.68
C PRO A 62 2.33 27.04 -17.83
N THR A 63 1.90 27.53 -18.99
CA THR A 63 0.50 27.82 -19.29
C THR A 63 -0.35 26.55 -19.32
N GLN A 64 0.16 25.47 -19.91
CA GLN A 64 -0.54 24.18 -19.95
C GLN A 64 -0.66 23.55 -18.55
N VAL A 65 0.34 23.71 -17.69
CA VAL A 65 0.29 23.23 -16.29
C VAL A 65 -0.87 23.89 -15.54
N THR A 66 -1.06 25.20 -15.69
CA THR A 66 -2.19 25.92 -15.08
C THR A 66 -3.53 25.40 -15.61
N GLN A 67 -3.67 25.26 -16.93
CA GLN A 67 -4.91 24.77 -17.56
C GLN A 67 -5.25 23.34 -17.14
N VAL A 68 -4.26 22.44 -17.11
CA VAL A 68 -4.45 21.05 -16.66
C VAL A 68 -4.83 20.99 -15.19
N THR A 69 -4.24 21.84 -14.35
CA THR A 69 -4.60 21.94 -12.93
C THR A 69 -6.08 22.29 -12.79
N GLU A 70 -6.57 23.34 -13.46
CA GLU A 70 -7.98 23.73 -13.43
C GLU A 70 -8.93 22.62 -13.91
N VAL A 71 -8.54 21.87 -14.96
CA VAL A 71 -9.33 20.73 -15.46
C VAL A 71 -9.42 19.64 -14.39
N LEU A 72 -8.30 19.27 -13.78
CA LEU A 72 -8.28 18.25 -12.73
C LEU A 72 -9.09 18.67 -11.50
N GLU A 73 -9.09 19.96 -11.16
CA GLU A 73 -9.89 20.52 -10.07
C GLU A 73 -11.39 20.49 -10.36
N ARG A 74 -11.78 20.93 -11.55
CA ARG A 74 -13.18 20.97 -12.00
C ARG A 74 -13.86 19.61 -11.91
N HIS A 75 -13.13 18.54 -12.22
CA HIS A 75 -13.68 17.18 -12.25
C HIS A 75 -13.49 16.39 -10.95
N ASP A 76 -12.79 16.95 -9.96
CA ASP A 76 -12.45 16.22 -8.73
C ASP A 76 -13.70 15.86 -7.90
N LYS A 77 -14.65 16.79 -7.80
CA LYS A 77 -15.93 16.56 -7.09
C LYS A 77 -16.74 15.43 -7.77
N ALA A 78 -16.97 15.53 -9.08
CA ALA A 78 -17.73 14.53 -9.83
C ALA A 78 -17.09 13.14 -9.74
N ARG A 79 -15.76 13.07 -9.76
CA ARG A 79 -15.01 11.83 -9.56
C ARG A 79 -15.23 11.22 -8.18
N ARG A 80 -15.20 12.03 -7.12
CA ARG A 80 -15.49 11.56 -5.75
C ARG A 80 -16.91 11.04 -5.62
N GLU A 81 -17.88 11.75 -6.16
CA GLU A 81 -19.29 11.35 -6.12
C GLU A 81 -19.53 10.04 -6.89
N ALA A 82 -18.87 9.86 -8.03
CA ALA A 82 -18.90 8.59 -8.76
C ALA A 82 -18.29 7.45 -7.95
N PHE A 83 -17.14 7.68 -7.31
CA PHE A 83 -16.50 6.68 -6.45
C PHE A 83 -17.38 6.30 -5.26
N GLU A 84 -17.92 7.27 -4.53
CA GLU A 84 -18.77 7.04 -3.36
C GLU A 84 -20.04 6.25 -3.71
N ARG A 85 -20.59 6.45 -4.91
CA ARG A 85 -21.74 5.70 -5.41
C ARG A 85 -21.43 4.22 -5.65
N CYS A 86 -20.25 3.91 -6.19
CA CYS A 86 -19.82 2.54 -6.47
C CYS A 86 -19.13 1.86 -5.28
N ARG A 87 -18.74 2.63 -4.25
CA ARG A 87 -18.02 2.13 -3.08
C ARG A 87 -18.74 0.97 -2.37
N PRO A 88 -20.06 0.99 -2.12
CA PRO A 88 -20.75 -0.10 -1.44
C PRO A 88 -20.67 -1.42 -2.21
N GLU A 89 -20.85 -1.37 -3.53
CA GLU A 89 -20.77 -2.54 -4.40
C GLU A 89 -19.35 -3.12 -4.42
N HIS A 90 -18.33 -2.25 -4.51
CA HIS A 90 -16.94 -2.66 -4.44
C HIS A 90 -16.59 -3.34 -3.09
N GLU A 91 -17.03 -2.77 -1.96
CA GLU A 91 -16.80 -3.40 -0.65
C GLU A 91 -17.57 -4.73 -0.51
N ALA A 92 -18.75 -4.86 -1.11
CA ALA A 92 -19.50 -6.12 -1.13
C ALA A 92 -18.75 -7.21 -1.90
N VAL A 93 -18.23 -6.91 -3.10
CA VAL A 93 -17.40 -7.85 -3.88
C VAL A 93 -16.16 -8.27 -3.08
N LYS A 94 -15.49 -7.31 -2.44
CA LYS A 94 -14.31 -7.59 -1.61
C LYS A 94 -14.65 -8.51 -0.43
N ALA A 95 -15.79 -8.27 0.23
CA ALA A 95 -16.26 -9.11 1.33
C ALA A 95 -16.56 -10.53 0.86
N GLN A 96 -17.23 -10.68 -0.29
CA GLN A 96 -17.51 -11.99 -0.88
C GLN A 96 -16.24 -12.75 -1.21
N SER A 97 -15.27 -12.11 -1.88
CA SER A 97 -13.98 -12.74 -2.18
C SER A 97 -13.23 -13.17 -0.91
N ALA A 98 -13.31 -12.40 0.17
CA ALA A 98 -12.71 -12.80 1.45
C ALA A 98 -13.39 -14.04 2.04
N GLN A 99 -14.71 -14.15 1.92
CA GLN A 99 -15.47 -15.33 2.34
C GLN A 99 -15.09 -16.56 1.49
N ASP A 100 -15.08 -16.42 0.17
CA ASP A 100 -14.73 -17.51 -0.75
C ASP A 100 -13.32 -18.04 -0.46
N ILE A 101 -12.38 -17.14 -0.16
CA ILE A 101 -11.02 -17.50 0.29
C ILE A 101 -11.08 -18.24 1.64
N ASP A 102 -11.81 -17.72 2.64
CA ASP A 102 -11.92 -18.33 3.97
C ASP A 102 -12.48 -19.76 3.91
N GLU A 103 -13.36 -20.08 2.96
CA GLU A 103 -13.92 -21.42 2.74
C GLU A 103 -12.85 -22.44 2.31
N LEU A 104 -11.83 -22.00 1.56
CA LEU A 104 -10.73 -22.85 1.08
C LEU A 104 -9.63 -23.09 2.12
N LEU A 105 -9.62 -22.32 3.21
CA LEU A 105 -8.54 -22.33 4.20
C LEU A 105 -8.78 -23.31 5.35
N THR A 106 -7.69 -23.88 5.87
CA THR A 106 -7.73 -24.59 7.16
C THR A 106 -8.08 -23.65 8.31
N PRO A 107 -8.58 -24.15 9.46
CA PRO A 107 -8.92 -23.29 10.60
C PRO A 107 -7.77 -22.37 11.05
N ALA A 108 -6.54 -22.88 11.12
CA ALA A 108 -5.38 -22.09 11.49
C ALA A 108 -5.05 -20.98 10.46
N GLN A 109 -5.20 -21.27 9.17
CA GLN A 109 -4.97 -20.29 8.10
C GLN A 109 -6.05 -19.20 8.06
N ARG A 110 -7.31 -19.53 8.39
CA ARG A 110 -8.39 -18.52 8.49
C ARG A 110 -8.09 -17.48 9.57
N THR A 111 -7.56 -17.90 10.72
CA THR A 111 -7.16 -16.96 11.78
C THR A 111 -6.10 -15.99 11.28
N LEU A 112 -5.08 -16.48 10.57
CA LEU A 112 -4.04 -15.63 9.97
C LEU A 112 -4.59 -14.70 8.89
N HIS A 113 -5.52 -15.17 8.05
CA HIS A 113 -6.15 -14.36 7.01
C HIS A 113 -7.01 -13.25 7.61
N GLN A 114 -7.75 -13.53 8.69
CA GLN A 114 -8.53 -12.51 9.41
C GLN A 114 -7.64 -11.45 10.05
N GLU A 115 -6.52 -11.84 10.65
CA GLU A 115 -5.53 -10.92 11.21
C GLU A 115 -4.94 -10.02 10.12
N LEU A 116 -4.51 -10.62 9.00
CA LEU A 116 -4.02 -9.87 7.83
C LEU A 116 -5.04 -8.86 7.32
N ARG A 117 -6.32 -9.24 7.21
CA ARG A 117 -7.38 -8.31 6.79
C ARG A 117 -7.55 -7.14 7.76
N ARG A 118 -7.54 -7.40 9.07
CA ARG A 118 -7.62 -6.36 10.11
C ARG A 118 -6.44 -5.41 10.06
N GLU A 119 -5.22 -5.92 9.88
CA GLU A 119 -4.02 -5.08 9.74
C GLU A 119 -4.12 -4.16 8.51
N LEU A 120 -4.55 -4.70 7.36
CA LEU A 120 -4.71 -3.92 6.14
C LEU A 120 -5.81 -2.85 6.28
N GLU A 121 -6.91 -3.17 6.97
CA GLU A 121 -7.98 -2.21 7.26
C GLU A 121 -7.55 -1.10 8.24
N ALA A 122 -6.79 -1.44 9.28
CA ALA A 122 -6.25 -0.47 10.23
C ALA A 122 -5.31 0.51 9.51
N ARG A 123 -4.40 -0.01 8.69
CA ARG A 123 -3.50 0.82 7.86
C ARG A 123 -4.25 1.73 6.90
N ARG A 124 -5.33 1.24 6.27
CA ARG A 124 -6.20 2.05 5.40
C ARG A 124 -6.87 3.20 6.15
N LYS A 125 -7.28 2.98 7.41
CA LYS A 125 -7.91 4.02 8.26
C LYS A 125 -6.88 5.04 8.77
N GLU A 126 -5.67 4.60 9.06
CA GLU A 126 -4.56 5.45 9.52
C GLU A 126 -4.00 6.36 8.40
N GLY A 127 -4.16 5.99 7.13
CA GLY A 127 -3.88 6.85 5.98
C GLY A 127 -4.93 7.95 5.70
N GLY A 128 -5.83 8.23 6.64
CA GLY A 128 -6.69 9.42 6.65
C GLY A 128 -5.87 10.72 6.86
N PRO A 129 -6.43 11.92 6.58
CA PRO A 129 -5.66 13.16 6.61
C PRO A 129 -4.94 13.34 7.96
N PRO A 130 -3.68 13.81 7.98
CA PRO A 130 -3.07 14.23 9.24
C PRO A 130 -3.97 15.30 9.87
N ARG A 131 -4.32 15.10 11.14
CA ARG A 131 -4.84 16.18 11.97
C ARG A 131 -3.75 17.21 12.22
#